data_AF-B1V9D2-F1
#
_entry.id   AF-B1V9D2-F1
#
_cell.length_a   1.000
_cell.length_b   1.000
_cell.length_c   1.000
_cell.angle_alpha   90.00
_cell.angle_beta   90.00
_cell.angle_gamma   90.00
#
_symmetry.space_group_name_H-M   'P 1'
#
loop_
_entity.id
_entity.type
_entity.pdbx_description
1 polymer ?
#
loop_
_entity_poly.entity_id
_entity_poly.type
_entity_poly.pdbx_seq_one_letter_code
_entity_poly.pdbx_strand_id
1 'polypeptide(L)'
;MNYQKTFYYLDGKTKKSVVEYYSDGETIYYITEYHPETEEVIKQTNYNSDGKLTTEIFYDGDGKTIYVIQEYNPQISKLIKFTKYREDGETIDYITEFKYHPKTNKLIKTTGFSFDRKRIAFIYKHHPNGKLFKRTYYNSDGTIIKERSKNND
;
A
#
# COMPACT_ATOMS: atom_id res chain seq x y z
N MET A 1 -22.54 2.09 -21.31
CA MET A 1 -22.35 0.65 -21.11
C MET A 1 -21.38 0.50 -19.95
N ASN A 2 -21.70 -0.32 -18.94
CA ASN A 2 -20.71 -0.70 -17.93
C ASN A 2 -19.83 -1.78 -18.54
N TYR A 3 -18.57 -1.46 -18.78
CA TYR A 3 -17.57 -2.43 -19.23
C TYR A 3 -17.07 -3.14 -17.98
N GLN A 4 -17.59 -4.35 -17.74
CA GLN A 4 -17.17 -5.20 -16.64
C GLN A 4 -16.97 -6.64 -17.12
N LYS A 5 -16.04 -7.36 -16.50
CA LYS A 5 -15.79 -8.78 -16.75
C LYS A 5 -15.65 -9.55 -15.45
N THR A 6 -16.41 -10.62 -15.31
CA THR A 6 -16.35 -11.53 -14.15
C THR A 6 -15.55 -12.77 -14.50
N PHE A 7 -14.63 -13.15 -13.63
CA PHE A 7 -13.85 -14.37 -13.69
C PHE A 7 -14.29 -15.29 -12.56
N TYR A 8 -14.37 -16.58 -12.85
CA TYR A 8 -14.81 -17.61 -11.92
C TYR A 8 -13.65 -18.57 -11.59
N TYR A 9 -13.75 -19.27 -10.47
CA TYR A 9 -12.90 -20.41 -10.17
C TYR A 9 -13.25 -21.60 -11.09
N LEU A 10 -12.52 -22.72 -10.96
CA LEU A 10 -12.66 -23.90 -11.84
C LEU A 10 -14.06 -24.53 -11.78
N ASP A 11 -14.82 -24.30 -10.72
CA ASP A 11 -16.20 -24.72 -10.60
C ASP A 11 -17.18 -23.98 -11.53
N GLY A 12 -16.73 -22.87 -12.14
CA GLY A 12 -17.51 -22.03 -13.03
C GLY A 12 -18.65 -21.26 -12.37
N LYS A 13 -18.75 -21.28 -11.03
CA LYS A 13 -19.84 -20.66 -10.26
C LYS A 13 -19.33 -19.63 -9.27
N THR A 14 -18.24 -19.96 -8.57
CA THR A 14 -17.67 -19.11 -7.53
C THR A 14 -16.89 -17.99 -8.17
N LYS A 15 -17.21 -16.74 -7.83
CA LYS A 15 -16.49 -15.57 -8.36
C LYS A 15 -15.06 -15.59 -7.84
N LYS A 16 -14.12 -15.46 -8.75
CA LYS A 16 -12.71 -15.24 -8.44
C LYS A 16 -12.39 -13.76 -8.40
N SER A 17 -12.80 -13.05 -9.45
CA SER A 17 -12.60 -11.60 -9.53
C SER A 17 -13.60 -10.93 -10.47
N VAL A 18 -13.80 -9.64 -10.24
CA VAL A 18 -14.52 -8.73 -11.15
C VAL A 18 -13.55 -7.65 -11.58
N VAL A 19 -13.49 -7.40 -12.89
CA VAL A 19 -12.68 -6.35 -13.49
C VAL A 19 -13.62 -5.31 -14.08
N GLU A 20 -13.48 -4.06 -13.63
CA GLU A 20 -14.18 -2.91 -14.20
C GLU A 20 -13.20 -2.07 -15.02
N TYR A 21 -13.70 -1.54 -16.13
CA TYR A 21 -12.92 -0.75 -17.08
C TYR A 21 -13.40 0.70 -17.10
N TYR A 22 -12.51 1.60 -17.50
CA TYR A 22 -12.87 2.98 -17.83
C TYR A 22 -13.84 3.03 -19.02
N SER A 23 -14.32 4.23 -19.33
CA SER A 23 -15.25 4.45 -20.44
C SER A 23 -14.70 4.08 -21.82
N ASP A 24 -13.38 3.93 -21.95
CA ASP A 24 -12.72 3.43 -23.15
C ASP A 24 -12.95 1.92 -23.38
N GLY A 25 -13.39 1.17 -22.37
CA GLY A 25 -13.64 -0.26 -22.43
C GLY A 25 -12.38 -1.13 -22.48
N GLU A 26 -11.19 -0.53 -22.42
CA GLU A 26 -9.89 -1.21 -22.55
C GLU A 26 -9.05 -1.05 -21.29
N THR A 27 -9.00 0.15 -20.72
CA THR A 27 -8.19 0.46 -19.55
C THR A 27 -8.90 -0.02 -18.30
N ILE A 28 -8.23 -0.85 -17.51
CA ILE A 28 -8.76 -1.33 -16.23
C ILE A 28 -8.89 -0.13 -15.27
N TYR A 29 -10.04 0.01 -14.65
CA TYR A 29 -10.29 0.97 -13.58
C TYR A 29 -9.97 0.34 -12.21
N TYR A 30 -10.58 -0.80 -11.91
CA TYR A 30 -10.21 -1.61 -10.74
C TYR A 30 -10.53 -3.09 -10.91
N ILE A 31 -9.93 -3.90 -10.03
CA ILE A 31 -10.16 -5.33 -9.89
C ILE A 31 -10.56 -5.60 -8.45
N THR A 32 -11.67 -6.33 -8.26
CA THR A 32 -12.09 -6.86 -6.95
C THR A 32 -11.87 -8.37 -6.95
N GLU A 33 -11.19 -8.88 -5.93
CA GLU A 33 -10.90 -10.31 -5.74
C GLU A 33 -11.70 -10.85 -4.55
N TYR A 34 -12.15 -12.10 -4.67
CA TYR A 34 -13.07 -12.73 -3.72
C TYR A 34 -12.51 -14.04 -3.14
N HIS A 35 -12.80 -14.27 -1.87
CA HIS A 35 -12.48 -15.52 -1.19
C HIS A 35 -13.26 -16.69 -1.82
N PRO A 36 -12.62 -17.83 -2.13
CA PRO A 36 -13.27 -18.93 -2.85
C PRO A 36 -14.39 -19.63 -2.07
N GLU A 37 -14.40 -19.55 -0.74
CA GLU A 37 -15.40 -20.27 0.07
C GLU A 37 -16.52 -19.38 0.57
N THR A 38 -16.22 -18.12 0.85
CA THR A 38 -17.16 -17.18 1.50
C THR A 38 -17.71 -16.16 0.50
N GLU A 39 -17.11 -16.04 -0.68
CA GLU A 39 -17.38 -14.99 -1.67
C GLU A 39 -17.22 -13.56 -1.13
N GLU A 40 -16.59 -13.40 0.04
CA GLU A 40 -16.27 -12.10 0.62
C GLU A 40 -15.11 -11.45 -0.13
N VAL A 41 -15.13 -10.13 -0.22
CA VAL A 41 -14.04 -9.36 -0.87
C VAL A 41 -12.78 -9.50 -0.03
N ILE A 42 -11.66 -9.87 -0.65
CA ILE A 42 -10.37 -9.97 0.05
C ILE A 42 -9.42 -8.85 -0.36
N LYS A 43 -9.59 -8.32 -1.58
CA LYS A 43 -8.70 -7.30 -2.13
C LYS A 43 -9.39 -6.48 -3.21
N GLN A 44 -9.09 -5.19 -3.25
CA GLN A 44 -9.39 -4.32 -4.38
C GLN A 44 -8.09 -3.68 -4.88
N THR A 45 -7.86 -3.74 -6.19
CA THR A 45 -6.69 -3.17 -6.88
C THR A 45 -7.17 -2.09 -7.83
N ASN A 46 -6.70 -0.85 -7.66
CA ASN A 46 -7.14 0.32 -8.42
C ASN A 46 -6.02 0.81 -9.35
N TYR A 47 -6.41 1.29 -10.52
CA TYR A 47 -5.52 1.80 -11.54
C TYR A 47 -5.93 3.23 -11.92
N ASN A 48 -4.99 4.01 -12.45
CA ASN A 48 -5.32 5.29 -13.08
C ASN A 48 -5.74 5.09 -14.55
N SER A 49 -6.15 6.18 -15.21
CA SER A 49 -6.54 6.18 -16.63
C SER A 49 -5.41 5.82 -17.61
N ASP A 50 -4.16 5.72 -17.13
CA ASP A 50 -3.03 5.22 -17.93
C ASP A 50 -2.80 3.71 -17.71
N GLY A 51 -3.68 3.03 -16.98
CA GLY A 51 -3.56 1.60 -16.63
C GLY A 51 -2.49 1.30 -15.58
N LYS A 52 -2.01 2.30 -14.82
CA LYS A 52 -0.96 2.14 -13.82
C LYS A 52 -1.55 1.95 -12.43
N LEU A 53 -1.02 0.99 -11.68
CA LEU A 53 -1.41 0.71 -10.29
C LEU A 53 -1.27 1.96 -9.41
N THR A 54 -2.34 2.30 -8.68
CA THR A 54 -2.38 3.42 -7.74
C THR A 54 -2.57 2.96 -6.31
N THR A 55 -3.49 2.01 -6.08
CA THR A 55 -3.88 1.62 -4.72
C THR A 55 -4.26 0.16 -4.65
N GLU A 56 -3.82 -0.54 -3.60
CA GLU A 56 -4.38 -1.83 -3.17
C GLU A 56 -5.03 -1.67 -1.79
N ILE A 57 -6.23 -2.22 -1.64
CA ILE A 57 -7.00 -2.26 -0.40
C ILE A 57 -7.20 -3.73 -0.05
N PHE A 58 -6.90 -4.10 1.19
CA PHE A 58 -7.05 -5.47 1.67
C PHE A 58 -8.07 -5.51 2.82
N TYR A 59 -8.94 -6.50 2.75
CA TYR A 59 -10.08 -6.66 3.65
C TYR A 59 -9.89 -7.88 4.54
N ASP A 60 -10.42 -7.81 5.75
CA ASP A 60 -10.45 -8.94 6.68
C ASP A 60 -11.47 -9.99 6.22
N GLY A 61 -11.58 -11.11 6.93
CA GLY A 61 -12.44 -12.23 6.56
C GLY A 61 -13.94 -11.91 6.46
N ASP A 62 -14.39 -10.77 6.97
CA ASP A 62 -15.77 -10.29 6.88
C ASP A 62 -16.09 -9.55 5.57
N GLY A 63 -15.09 -9.37 4.68
CA GLY A 63 -15.24 -8.74 3.38
C GLY A 63 -15.44 -7.22 3.39
N LYS A 64 -15.39 -6.59 4.56
CA LYS A 64 -15.80 -5.19 4.76
C LYS A 64 -14.76 -4.39 5.53
N THR A 65 -14.18 -4.98 6.56
CA THR A 65 -13.21 -4.35 7.44
C THR A 65 -11.88 -4.24 6.71
N ILE A 66 -11.43 -3.00 6.45
CA ILE A 66 -10.15 -2.76 5.79
C ILE A 66 -9.04 -3.01 6.82
N TYR A 67 -8.12 -3.94 6.54
CA TYR A 67 -6.97 -4.13 7.43
C TYR A 67 -5.71 -3.42 6.92
N VAL A 68 -5.53 -3.24 5.60
CA VAL A 68 -4.36 -2.57 5.00
C VAL A 68 -4.75 -1.77 3.75
N ILE A 69 -4.12 -0.61 3.57
CA ILE A 69 -4.08 0.14 2.30
C ILE A 69 -2.64 0.37 1.87
N GLN A 70 -2.35 0.12 0.60
CA GLN A 70 -1.07 0.37 -0.06
C GLN A 70 -1.27 1.37 -1.20
N GLU A 71 -0.49 2.46 -1.20
CA GLU A 71 -0.54 3.49 -2.25
C GLU A 71 0.79 3.51 -3.01
N TYR A 72 0.71 3.62 -4.34
CA TYR A 72 1.83 3.50 -5.26
C TYR A 72 2.03 4.81 -6.03
N ASN A 73 3.29 5.12 -6.32
CA ASN A 73 3.61 6.11 -7.34
C ASN A 73 3.52 5.43 -8.72
N PRO A 74 2.54 5.81 -9.56
CA PRO A 74 2.33 5.14 -10.84
C PRO A 74 3.50 5.33 -11.81
N GLN A 75 4.26 6.43 -11.71
CA GLN A 75 5.37 6.70 -12.64
C GLN A 75 6.57 5.79 -12.44
N ILE A 76 6.76 5.27 -11.22
CA ILE A 76 7.91 4.42 -10.88
C ILE A 76 7.50 3.01 -10.41
N SER A 77 6.20 2.75 -10.33
CA SER A 77 5.60 1.49 -9.86
C SER A 77 6.12 1.05 -8.49
N LYS A 78 6.23 1.99 -7.53
CA LYS A 78 6.71 1.71 -6.16
C LYS A 78 5.73 2.19 -5.11
N LEU A 79 5.62 1.39 -4.04
CA LEU A 79 4.88 1.72 -2.83
C LEU A 79 5.43 3.01 -2.22
N ILE A 80 4.58 4.02 -2.06
CA ILE A 80 4.90 5.31 -1.43
C ILE A 80 4.28 5.45 -0.06
N LYS A 81 3.20 4.74 0.23
CA LYS A 81 2.55 4.76 1.54
C LYS A 81 1.88 3.44 1.86
N PHE A 82 1.99 3.03 3.11
CA PHE A 82 1.39 1.85 3.67
C PHE A 82 0.64 2.26 4.94
N THR A 83 -0.64 1.90 5.04
CA THR A 83 -1.49 2.19 6.19
C THR A 83 -2.02 0.87 6.74
N LYS A 84 -1.75 0.58 8.01
CA LYS A 84 -2.32 -0.55 8.74
C LYS A 84 -3.44 -0.03 9.62
N TYR A 85 -4.57 -0.73 9.60
CA TYR A 85 -5.71 -0.49 10.49
C TYR A 85 -5.72 -1.54 11.61
N ARG A 86 -6.35 -1.18 12.72
CA ARG A 86 -6.69 -2.08 13.82
C ARG A 86 -7.87 -2.98 13.40
N GLU A 87 -8.25 -3.89 14.28
CA GLU A 87 -9.35 -4.84 14.07
C GLU A 87 -10.71 -4.16 13.82
N ASP A 88 -10.88 -2.90 14.22
CA ASP A 88 -12.09 -2.13 13.91
C ASP A 88 -12.17 -1.63 12.46
N GLY A 89 -11.09 -1.76 11.68
CA GLY A 89 -11.02 -1.30 10.28
C GLY A 89 -11.04 0.21 10.07
N GLU A 90 -11.16 0.99 11.14
CA GLU A 90 -11.31 2.45 11.10
C GLU A 90 -10.10 3.14 11.75
N THR A 91 -9.66 2.62 12.89
CA THR A 91 -8.54 3.16 13.64
C THR A 91 -7.24 2.73 12.99
N ILE A 92 -6.39 3.69 12.66
CA ILE A 92 -5.08 3.43 12.10
C ILE A 92 -4.15 2.96 13.21
N ASP A 93 -3.47 1.84 12.98
CA ASP A 93 -2.44 1.35 13.87
C ASP A 93 -1.10 2.04 13.60
N TYR A 94 -0.68 2.08 12.34
CA TYR A 94 0.51 2.82 11.91
C TYR A 94 0.50 3.15 10.43
N ILE A 95 1.35 4.12 10.06
CA ILE A 95 1.62 4.47 8.66
C ILE A 95 3.11 4.39 8.40
N THR A 96 3.48 3.91 7.22
CA THR A 96 4.85 4.02 6.72
C THR A 96 4.85 4.72 5.36
N GLU A 97 5.65 5.77 5.23
CA GLU A 97 5.88 6.49 3.98
C GLU A 97 7.27 6.20 3.41
N PHE A 98 7.36 6.09 2.09
CA PHE A 98 8.57 5.76 1.35
C PHE A 98 8.90 6.86 0.35
N LYS A 99 10.14 7.36 0.38
CA LYS A 99 10.64 8.34 -0.58
C LYS A 99 11.78 7.75 -1.40
N TYR A 100 11.74 8.04 -2.69
CA TYR A 100 12.68 7.52 -3.68
C TYR A 100 13.49 8.66 -4.31
N HIS A 101 14.71 8.33 -4.72
CA HIS A 101 15.56 9.24 -5.47
C HIS A 101 14.97 9.46 -6.88
N PRO A 102 14.81 10.73 -7.34
CA PRO A 102 14.03 11.03 -8.55
C PRO A 102 14.64 10.49 -9.85
N LYS A 103 15.95 10.25 -9.90
CA LYS A 103 16.63 9.74 -11.11
C LYS A 103 16.84 8.23 -11.12
N THR A 104 17.02 7.63 -9.95
CA THR A 104 17.42 6.20 -9.84
C THR A 104 16.28 5.34 -9.31
N ASN A 105 15.20 5.96 -8.85
CA ASN A 105 14.07 5.35 -8.16
C ASN A 105 14.48 4.48 -6.96
N LYS A 106 15.70 4.66 -6.42
CA LYS A 106 16.17 3.92 -5.24
C LYS A 106 15.60 4.54 -3.97
N LEU A 107 15.24 3.71 -2.99
CA LEU A 107 14.71 4.18 -1.72
C LEU A 107 15.76 5.05 -1.02
N ILE A 108 15.38 6.24 -0.56
CA ILE A 108 16.26 7.18 0.15
C ILE A 108 15.78 7.46 1.57
N LYS A 109 14.49 7.32 1.83
CA LYS A 109 13.92 7.57 3.16
C LYS A 109 12.69 6.71 3.40
N THR A 110 12.59 6.17 4.61
CA THR A 110 11.37 5.60 5.16
C THR A 110 11.00 6.37 6.42
N THR A 111 9.74 6.75 6.56
CA THR A 111 9.23 7.44 7.77
C THR A 111 8.06 6.63 8.31
N GLY A 112 8.16 6.17 9.55
CA GLY A 112 7.06 5.52 10.25
C GLY A 112 6.38 6.49 11.20
N PHE A 113 5.06 6.47 11.23
CA PHE A 113 4.22 7.29 12.11
C PHE A 113 3.41 6.39 13.04
N SER A 114 3.20 6.85 14.27
CA SER A 114 2.29 6.19 15.22
C SER A 114 0.81 6.34 14.81
N PHE A 115 -0.06 5.60 15.50
CA PHE A 115 -1.50 5.51 15.30
C PHE A 115 -2.24 6.85 15.10
N ASP A 116 -1.74 7.94 15.67
CA ASP A 116 -2.34 9.28 15.59
C ASP A 116 -1.91 10.10 14.36
N ARG A 117 -1.04 9.57 13.49
CA ARG A 117 -0.40 10.25 12.35
C ARG A 117 0.43 11.50 12.69
N LYS A 118 0.48 11.92 13.96
CA LYS A 118 1.10 13.18 14.37
C LYS A 118 2.54 12.99 14.80
N ARG A 119 2.90 11.79 15.27
CA ARG A 119 4.23 11.53 15.81
C ARG A 119 4.98 10.55 14.91
N ILE A 120 6.21 10.92 14.60
CA ILE A 120 7.15 10.06 13.90
C ILE A 120 7.66 9.04 14.92
N ALA A 121 7.53 7.76 14.62
CA ALA A 121 8.10 6.68 15.43
C ALA A 121 9.53 6.36 15.01
N PHE A 122 9.81 6.40 13.70
CA PHE A 122 11.16 6.18 13.18
C PHE A 122 11.40 6.87 11.84
N ILE A 123 12.68 7.15 11.58
CA ILE A 123 13.19 7.54 10.25
C ILE A 123 14.37 6.65 9.89
N TYR A 124 14.31 6.05 8.71
CA TYR A 124 15.42 5.34 8.09
C TYR A 124 15.91 6.11 6.87
N LYS A 125 17.21 6.38 6.79
CA LYS A 125 17.84 7.05 5.63
C LYS A 125 18.79 6.10 4.91
N HIS A 126 18.72 6.16 3.59
CA HIS A 126 19.50 5.33 2.68
C HIS A 126 20.34 6.23 1.77
N HIS A 127 21.53 5.75 1.39
CA HIS A 127 22.34 6.39 0.38
C HIS A 127 21.61 6.37 -0.97
N PRO A 128 22.00 7.21 -1.94
CA PRO A 128 21.42 7.17 -3.28
C PRO A 128 21.54 5.81 -3.98
N ASN A 129 22.46 4.95 -3.54
CA ASN A 129 22.61 3.57 -4.01
C ASN A 129 21.62 2.56 -3.38
N GLY A 130 20.79 2.99 -2.42
CA GLY A 130 19.78 2.19 -1.72
C GLY A 130 20.25 1.60 -0.38
N LYS A 131 21.54 1.71 -0.03
CA LYS A 131 22.06 1.15 1.23
C LYS A 131 21.62 1.98 2.43
N LEU A 132 21.00 1.33 3.41
CA LEU A 132 20.64 1.96 4.68
C LEU A 132 21.90 2.41 5.43
N PHE A 133 21.94 3.68 5.85
CA PHE A 133 23.10 4.21 6.59
C PHE A 133 22.72 4.86 7.91
N LYS A 134 21.44 5.21 8.12
CA LYS A 134 21.00 5.82 9.37
C LYS A 134 19.61 5.35 9.78
N ARG A 135 19.46 5.05 11.07
CA ARG A 135 18.19 4.75 11.74
C ARG A 135 18.03 5.70 12.92
N THR A 136 16.88 6.34 13.02
CA THR A 136 16.52 7.18 14.17
C THR A 136 15.16 6.74 14.67
N TYR A 137 15.04 6.51 15.98
CA TYR A 137 13.81 6.16 16.68
C TYR A 137 13.45 7.29 17.62
N TYR A 138 12.17 7.59 17.74
CA TYR A 138 11.66 8.75 18.45
C TYR A 138 10.66 8.34 19.53
N ASN A 139 10.68 9.08 20.64
CA ASN A 139 9.65 9.04 21.66
C ASN A 139 8.37 9.71 21.16
N SER A 140 7.29 9.55 21.91
CA SER A 140 6.01 10.21 21.62
C SER A 140 6.06 11.74 21.68
N ASP A 141 7.05 12.32 22.37
CA ASP A 141 7.30 13.77 22.41
C ASP A 141 8.23 14.26 21.27
N GLY A 142 8.68 13.36 20.40
CA GLY A 142 9.59 13.66 19.29
C GLY A 142 11.08 13.70 19.66
N THR A 143 11.45 13.43 20.92
CA THR A 143 12.86 13.28 21.29
C THR A 143 13.44 11.98 20.76
N ILE A 144 14.75 11.95 20.48
CA ILE A 144 15.40 10.75 19.93
C ILE A 144 15.61 9.73 21.05
N ILE A 145 15.00 8.54 20.90
CA ILE A 145 15.29 7.37 21.74
C ILE A 145 16.66 6.82 21.39
N LYS A 146 16.91 6.65 20.10
CA LYS A 146 18.08 5.93 19.60
C LYS A 146 18.41 6.34 18.19
N GLU A 147 19.69 6.55 17.95
CA GLU A 147 20.24 6.75 16.63
C GLU A 147 21.37 5.74 16.37
N ARG A 148 21.38 5.18 15.16
CA ARG A 148 22.49 4.37 14.66
C ARG A 148 22.83 4.84 13.26
N SER A 149 24.09 5.22 13.07
CA SER A 149 24.63 5.62 11.77
C SER A 149 25.84 4.75 11.45
N LYS A 150 25.94 4.29 10.20
CA LYS A 150 27.17 3.73 9.65
C LYS A 150 27.68 4.73 8.63
N ASN A 151 28.85 5.30 8.89
CA ASN A 151 29.62 5.94 7.84
C ASN A 151 30.22 4.80 7.02
N ASN A 152 29.99 4.79 5.71
CA ASN A 152 30.78 3.94 4.84
C ASN A 152 32.13 4.66 4.69
N ASP A 153 33.17 4.07 5.26
CA ASP A 153 34.53 4.18 4.71
C ASP A 153 34.54 3.62 3.27
#